data_AF-A0A3M2DFJ2-F1
#
_entry.id   AF-A0A3M2DFJ2-F1
#
_cell.length_a   1.000
_cell.length_b   1.000
_cell.length_c   1.000
_cell.angle_alpha   90.00
_cell.angle_beta   90.00
_cell.angle_gamma   90.00
#
_symmetry.space_group_name_H-M   'P 1'
#
loop_
_entity.id
_entity.type
_entity.pdbx_description
1 polymer ?
#
loop_
_entity_poly.entity_id
_entity_poly.type
_entity_poly.pdbx_seq_one_letter_code
_entity_poly.pdbx_strand_id
1 'polypeptide(L)'
;MSGLKNILFSDKPGKPLEVDICAVPGWDGFDKLIQFLKNEYSVEIINCIDGPDARRWTLKAEGQEFELRHEDPYGNSLVAPTSASESIVRKIALDLEKRLAHLR
;
A
#
# COMPACT_ATOMS: atom_id res chain seq x y z
N MET A 1 -18.71 -17.34 8.99
CA MET A 1 -18.53 -16.08 8.24
C MET A 1 -17.04 -15.92 7.99
N SER A 2 -16.58 -16.15 6.75
CA SER A 2 -15.20 -15.82 6.38
C SER A 2 -15.12 -14.30 6.35
N GLY A 3 -14.58 -13.68 7.40
CA GLY A 3 -14.40 -12.24 7.44
C GLY A 3 -13.43 -11.85 6.33
N LEU A 4 -13.84 -10.96 5.42
CA LEU A 4 -12.94 -10.35 4.45
C LEU A 4 -11.71 -9.83 5.19
N LYS A 5 -10.53 -10.27 4.77
CA LYS A 5 -9.27 -9.76 5.32
C LYS A 5 -9.13 -8.31 4.92
N ASN A 6 -8.64 -7.48 5.84
CA ASN A 6 -8.40 -6.07 5.57
C ASN A 6 -7.25 -5.87 4.60
N ILE A 7 -6.30 -6.81 4.59
CA ILE A 7 -5.08 -6.80 3.79
C ILE A 7 -4.78 -8.21 3.27
N LEU A 8 -4.26 -8.31 2.04
CA LEU A 8 -3.83 -9.56 1.42
C LEU A 8 -2.40 -9.44 0.89
N PHE A 9 -1.52 -10.37 1.26
CA PHE A 9 -0.16 -10.45 0.74
C PHE A 9 -0.12 -11.38 -0.49
N SER A 10 0.39 -10.88 -1.62
CA SER A 10 0.75 -11.66 -2.80
C SER A 10 2.27 -11.78 -2.89
N ASP A 11 2.80 -12.80 -2.22
CA ASP A 11 4.22 -13.12 -2.19
C ASP A 11 4.48 -14.34 -3.09
N LYS A 12 4.92 -14.07 -4.32
CA LYS A 12 5.17 -15.10 -5.34
C LYS A 12 6.66 -15.11 -5.68
N PRO A 13 7.32 -16.29 -5.73
CA PRO A 13 8.73 -16.37 -6.12
C PRO A 13 9.01 -15.68 -7.44
N GLY A 14 10.03 -14.82 -7.47
CA GLY A 14 10.44 -14.07 -8.67
C GLY A 14 9.49 -12.93 -9.08
N LYS A 15 8.53 -12.55 -8.23
CA LYS A 15 7.69 -11.36 -8.41
C LYS A 15 7.94 -10.37 -7.26
N PRO A 16 7.82 -9.06 -7.53
CA PRO A 16 7.73 -8.06 -6.48
C PRO A 16 6.65 -8.43 -5.46
N LEU A 17 6.91 -8.16 -4.17
CA LEU A 17 5.87 -8.28 -3.16
C LEU A 17 4.80 -7.23 -3.42
N GLU A 18 3.55 -7.67 -3.47
CA GLU A 18 2.38 -6.82 -3.57
C GLU A 18 1.44 -7.10 -2.40
N VAL A 19 0.83 -6.03 -1.88
CA VAL A 19 -0.07 -6.06 -0.73
C VAL A 19 -1.34 -5.31 -1.08
N ASP A 20 -2.44 -6.04 -1.22
CA ASP A 20 -3.75 -5.44 -1.48
C ASP A 20 -4.36 -4.90 -0.19
N ILE A 21 -4.90 -3.68 -0.24
CA ILE A 21 -5.53 -2.99 0.89
C ILE A 21 -7.04 -3.00 0.71
N CYS A 22 -7.66 -4.13 1.01
CA CYS A 22 -9.08 -4.40 0.75
C CYS A 22 -10.03 -3.55 1.60
N ALA A 23 -9.60 -3.05 2.76
CA ALA A 23 -10.50 -2.32 3.67
C ALA A 23 -10.82 -0.89 3.20
N VAL A 24 -9.99 -0.31 2.32
CA VAL A 24 -10.14 1.05 1.82
C VAL A 24 -9.86 1.09 0.32
N PRO A 25 -10.69 0.45 -0.53
CA PRO A 25 -10.34 0.21 -1.94
C PRO A 25 -10.47 1.46 -2.83
N GLY A 26 -11.28 2.45 -2.47
CA GLY A 26 -11.57 3.60 -3.33
C GLY A 26 -10.51 4.71 -3.34
N TRP A 27 -10.73 5.70 -4.19
CA TRP A 27 -9.91 6.91 -4.34
C TRP A 27 -9.70 7.67 -3.01
N ASP A 28 -10.75 7.88 -2.23
CA ASP A 28 -10.63 8.48 -0.88
C ASP A 28 -9.76 7.62 0.06
N GLY A 29 -9.75 6.30 -0.15
CA GLY A 29 -8.89 5.36 0.55
C GLY A 29 -7.42 5.61 0.21
N PHE A 30 -7.12 5.82 -1.07
CA PHE A 30 -5.76 6.15 -1.53
C PHE A 30 -5.24 7.42 -0.86
N ASP A 31 -6.05 8.49 -0.85
CA ASP A 31 -5.64 9.76 -0.24
C ASP A 31 -5.42 9.61 1.27
N LYS A 32 -6.27 8.86 1.97
CA LYS A 32 -6.08 8.54 3.40
C LYS A 32 -4.83 7.71 3.65
N LEU A 33 -4.52 6.76 2.77
CA LEU A 33 -3.29 5.96 2.85
C LEU A 33 -2.06 6.84 2.69
N ILE A 34 -2.05 7.78 1.75
CA ILE A 34 -0.96 8.76 1.63
C ILE A 34 -0.78 9.58 2.91
N GLN A 35 -1.88 10.06 3.52
CA GLN A 35 -1.78 10.82 4.77
C GLN A 35 -1.22 9.96 5.90
N PHE A 36 -1.70 8.72 6.04
CA PHE A 36 -1.16 7.76 7.00
C PHE A 36 0.35 7.55 6.80
N LEU A 37 0.79 7.30 5.56
CA LEU A 37 2.20 7.07 5.25
C LEU A 37 3.05 8.30 5.59
N LYS A 38 2.58 9.51 5.24
CA LYS A 38 3.28 10.76 5.60
C LYS A 38 3.42 10.94 7.10
N ASN A 39 2.35 10.68 7.85
CA ASN A 39 2.33 10.92 9.30
C ASN A 39 3.13 9.89 10.09
N GLU A 40 3.05 8.62 9.73
CA GLU A 40 3.57 7.51 10.54
C GLU A 40 4.95 7.03 10.06
N TYR A 41 5.26 7.22 8.77
CA TYR A 41 6.50 6.74 8.15
C TYR A 41 7.34 7.87 7.54
N SER A 42 6.90 9.13 7.68
CA SER A 42 7.59 10.31 7.13
C SER A 42 7.93 10.15 5.65
N VAL A 43 7.02 9.57 4.86
CA VAL A 43 7.33 9.24 3.46
C VAL A 43 7.52 10.49 2.60
N GLU A 44 8.51 10.43 1.73
CA GLU A 44 8.73 11.39 0.66
C GLU A 44 8.04 10.90 -0.62
N ILE A 45 7.38 11.80 -1.34
CA ILE A 45 6.82 11.48 -2.66
C ILE A 45 7.91 11.77 -3.70
N ILE A 46 8.34 10.72 -4.41
CA ILE A 46 9.39 10.80 -5.44
C ILE A 46 8.78 11.07 -6.81
N ASN A 47 7.67 10.41 -7.13
CA ASN A 47 6.99 10.54 -8.40
C ASN A 47 5.49 10.26 -8.28
N CYS A 48 4.68 10.91 -9.12
CA CYS A 48 3.24 10.71 -9.22
C CYS A 48 2.85 10.52 -10.68
N ILE A 49 2.16 9.42 -10.98
CA ILE A 49 1.55 9.16 -12.27
C ILE A 49 0.05 8.96 -12.03
N ASP A 50 -0.75 9.94 -12.43
CA ASP A 50 -2.19 9.94 -12.25
C ASP A 50 -2.88 9.83 -13.61
N GLY A 51 -3.73 8.82 -13.76
CA GLY A 51 -4.64 8.62 -14.88
C GLY A 51 -6.09 8.66 -14.42
N PRO A 52 -7.06 8.59 -15.37
CA PRO A 52 -8.48 8.62 -15.05
C PRO A 52 -8.92 7.42 -14.20
N ASP A 53 -8.36 6.25 -14.44
CA ASP A 53 -8.77 4.97 -13.82
C ASP A 53 -7.67 4.37 -12.93
N ALA A 54 -6.53 5.06 -12.77
CA ALA A 54 -5.41 4.55 -12.00
C ALA A 54 -4.50 5.66 -11.44
N ARG A 55 -3.85 5.37 -10.31
CA ARG A 55 -2.73 6.15 -9.79
C ARG A 55 -1.57 5.25 -9.44
N ARG A 56 -0.35 5.74 -9.67
CA ARG A 56 0.88 5.10 -9.20
C ARG A 56 1.81 6.14 -8.65
N TRP A 57 1.98 6.12 -7.34
CA TRP A 57 2.87 7.04 -6.64
C TRP A 57 4.09 6.27 -6.12
N THR A 58 5.28 6.72 -6.49
CA THR A 58 6.53 6.21 -5.96
C THR A 58 6.88 7.00 -4.70
N LEU A 59 7.07 6.28 -3.60
CA LEU A 59 7.30 6.81 -2.26
C LEU A 59 8.64 6.33 -1.74
N LYS A 60 9.26 7.11 -0.86
CA LYS A 60 10.51 6.75 -0.20
C LYS A 60 10.38 6.87 1.31
N ALA A 61 10.80 5.83 2.02
CA ALA A 61 10.86 5.80 3.49
C ALA A 61 12.05 4.95 3.93
N GLU A 62 12.75 5.38 4.99
CA GLU A 62 13.90 4.63 5.54
C GLU A 62 14.97 4.29 4.47
N GLY A 63 15.13 5.17 3.47
CA GLY A 63 16.06 4.99 2.35
C GLY A 63 15.61 4.00 1.27
N GLN A 64 14.42 3.38 1.40
CA GLN A 64 13.86 2.43 0.45
C GLN A 64 12.72 3.04 -0.35
N GLU A 65 12.67 2.73 -1.65
CA GLU A 65 11.58 3.14 -2.54
C GLU A 65 10.54 2.02 -2.68
N PHE A 66 9.28 2.40 -2.62
CA PHE A 66 8.14 1.51 -2.83
C PHE A 66 7.00 2.29 -3.51
N GLU A 67 5.91 1.61 -3.83
CA GLU A 67 4.82 2.22 -4.57
C GLU A 67 3.49 2.06 -3.84
N LEU A 68 2.68 3.12 -3.86
CA LEU A 68 1.25 3.03 -3.60
C LEU A 68 0.53 3.13 -4.94
N ARG A 69 -0.35 2.18 -5.22
CA ARG A 69 -1.13 2.10 -6.45
C ARG A 69 -2.62 2.14 -6.15
N HIS A 70 -3.36 2.69 -7.11
CA HIS A 70 -4.79 2.56 -7.23
C HIS A 70 -5.09 2.12 -8.66
N GLU A 71 -5.91 1.09 -8.85
CA GLU A 71 -6.38 0.66 -10.16
C GLU A 71 -7.87 0.33 -10.08
N ASP A 72 -8.71 1.04 -10.83
CA ASP A 72 -10.13 0.68 -10.93
C ASP A 72 -10.31 -0.56 -11.84
N PRO A 73 -11.12 -1.55 -11.45
CA PRO A 73 -11.96 -1.63 -10.24
C PRO A 73 -11.32 -2.41 -9.06
N TYR A 74 -10.02 -2.67 -9.09
CA TYR A 74 -9.31 -3.54 -8.15
C TYR A 74 -9.06 -2.88 -6.78
N GLY A 75 -8.75 -1.59 -6.76
CA GLY A 75 -8.55 -0.78 -5.57
C GLY A 75 -7.08 -0.47 -5.28
N ASN A 76 -6.72 -0.40 -3.99
CA ASN A 76 -5.41 0.10 -3.54
C ASN A 76 -4.43 -1.03 -3.21
N SER A 77 -3.17 -0.89 -3.64
CA SER A 77 -2.09 -1.83 -3.28
C SER A 77 -0.77 -1.13 -2.97
N LEU A 78 0.03 -1.75 -2.10
CA LEU A 78 1.44 -1.40 -1.86
C LEU A 78 2.33 -2.40 -2.59
N VAL A 79 3.33 -1.90 -3.30
CA VAL A 79 4.27 -2.75 -4.06
C VAL A 79 5.70 -2.46 -3.64
N ALA A 80 6.44 -3.52 -3.29
CA ALA A 80 7.88 -3.48 -3.08
C ALA A 80 8.59 -3.88 -4.39
N PRO A 81 9.04 -2.93 -5.22
CA PRO A 81 9.64 -3.24 -6.53
C PRO A 81 10.95 -4.01 -6.41
N THR A 82 11.60 -3.99 -5.23
CA THR A 82 12.85 -4.69 -4.94
C THR A 82 12.76 -5.48 -3.64
N SER A 83 13.61 -6.49 -3.47
CA SER A 83 13.73 -7.25 -2.22
C SER A 83 14.10 -6.38 -1.01
N ALA A 84 14.87 -5.31 -1.23
CA ALA A 84 15.24 -4.36 -0.17
C ALA A 84 14.02 -3.60 0.38
N SER A 85 13.09 -3.24 -0.51
CA SER A 85 11.83 -2.56 -0.15
C SER A 85 10.77 -3.47 0.48
N GLU A 86 10.93 -4.80 0.45
CA GLU A 86 9.94 -5.71 1.03
C GLU A 86 9.78 -5.52 2.53
N SER A 87 10.88 -5.26 3.23
CA SER A 87 10.89 -5.09 4.70
C SER A 87 9.97 -3.95 5.14
N ILE A 88 10.09 -2.78 4.49
CA ILE A 88 9.28 -1.60 4.80
C ILE A 88 7.81 -1.79 4.38
N VAL A 89 7.56 -2.39 3.21
CA VAL A 89 6.20 -2.67 2.74
C VAL A 89 5.48 -3.64 3.68
N ARG A 90 6.14 -4.72 4.14
CA ARG A 90 5.56 -5.65 5.12
C ARG A 90 5.30 -4.97 6.46
N LYS A 91 6.22 -4.13 6.93
CA LYS A 91 6.07 -3.38 8.18
C LYS A 91 4.83 -2.48 8.13
N ILE A 92 4.69 -1.70 7.06
CA ILE A 92 3.53 -0.83 6.81
C ILE A 92 2.24 -1.65 6.75
N ALA A 93 2.24 -2.73 5.96
CA ALA A 93 1.08 -3.59 5.79
C ALA A 93 0.60 -4.18 7.13
N LEU A 94 1.51 -4.73 7.93
CA LEU A 94 1.15 -5.33 9.22
C LEU A 94 0.67 -4.28 10.24
N ASP A 95 1.24 -3.07 10.24
CA ASP A 95 0.74 -1.96 11.06
C ASP A 95 -0.67 -1.55 10.62
N LEU A 96 -0.88 -1.38 9.32
CA LEU A 96 -2.18 -1.04 8.75
C LEU A 96 -3.23 -2.14 9.06
N GLU A 97 -2.88 -3.42 8.96
CA GLU A 97 -3.77 -4.54 9.31
C GLU A 97 -4.22 -4.44 10.77
N LYS A 98 -3.28 -4.17 11.69
CA LYS A 98 -3.57 -3.99 13.12
C LYS A 98 -4.51 -2.82 13.34
N ARG A 99 -4.24 -1.65 12.75
CA ARG A 99 -5.08 -0.45 12.93
C ARG A 99 -6.50 -0.67 12.41
N LEU A 100 -6.64 -1.32 11.26
CA LEU A 100 -7.93 -1.64 10.66
C LEU A 100 -8.70 -2.73 11.43
N ALA A 101 -8.01 -3.60 12.16
CA ALA A 101 -8.66 -4.60 13.01
C ALA A 101 -9.36 -4.00 14.23
N HIS A 102 -8.94 -2.82 14.70
CA HIS A 102 -9.53 -2.13 15.87
C HIS A 102 -10.71 -1.21 15.51
N LEU A 103 -11.05 -1.09 14.22
CA LEU A 103 -12.20 -0.32 13.73
C LEU A 103 -13.47 -1.17 13.55
N ARG A 104 -13.45 -2.43 13.99
CA ARG A 104 -14.57 -3.38 13.89
C ARG A 104 -15.31 -3.55 15.20
#